data_AF-A0A7X7EP37-F1
#
_entry.id   AF-A0A7X7EP37-F1
#
_cell.length_a   1.000
_cell.length_b   1.000
_cell.length_c   1.000
_cell.angle_alpha   90.00
_cell.angle_beta   90.00
_cell.angle_gamma   90.00
#
_symmetry.space_group_name_H-M   'P 1'
#
loop_
_entity.id
_entity.type
_entity.pdbx_description
1 polymer ?
#
loop_
_entity_poly.entity_id
_entity_poly.type
_entity_poly.pdbx_seq_one_letter_code
_entity_poly.pdbx_strand_id
1 'polypeptide(L)'
;MNKINLGYAEGWGIIYQARTVFAILLLVALVINLAVFFVAKFSGLTQSGDRPIIVQPFLSTLAPCALHEEPAKATSTATAPTTQSAAPAVPDTVRTGEVPADLDRAVKWYSVFSNIMDLTAIIALVSIIFMVFCALSGMMMIIAGHMAGAGFITSAFFWSVGIIALLLPWSNFLPHAACLPIGIPNFVDIQASLLQTCSDTACKTQDLAGVIQLWIRFVVFPIIVILIDLMYIKRFNQAAAQIRSATLPPSEARSGM
;
A
#
# COMPACT_ATOMS: atom_id res chain seq x y z
N MET A 1 3.61 8.33 46.79
CA MET A 1 3.12 8.55 45.41
C MET A 1 1.61 8.73 45.48
N ASN A 2 1.04 9.85 45.01
CA ASN A 2 -0.42 10.09 45.07
C ASN A 2 -1.15 9.03 44.23
N LYS A 3 -2.30 8.53 44.69
CA LYS A 3 -3.14 7.54 43.97
C LYS A 3 -3.43 7.96 42.51
N ILE A 4 -3.50 9.27 42.27
CA ILE A 4 -3.68 9.88 40.95
C ILE A 4 -2.53 9.51 39.99
N ASN A 5 -1.28 9.56 40.45
CA ASN A 5 -0.10 9.25 39.61
C ASN A 5 0.02 7.75 39.30
N LEU A 6 -0.53 6.89 40.16
CA LEU A 6 -0.58 5.45 39.91
C LEU A 6 -1.53 5.11 38.76
N GLY A 7 -2.72 5.73 38.73
CA GLY A 7 -3.70 5.54 37.64
C GLY A 7 -3.17 6.01 36.28
N TYR A 8 -2.41 7.10 36.23
CA TYR A 8 -1.76 7.55 34.99
C TYR A 8 -0.66 6.59 34.50
N ALA A 9 0.08 5.97 35.42
CA ALA A 9 1.10 4.98 35.06
C ALA A 9 0.50 3.67 34.54
N GLU A 10 -0.61 3.21 35.12
CA GLU A 10 -1.38 2.06 34.62
C GLU A 10 -1.98 2.34 33.23
N GLY A 11 -2.59 3.52 33.04
CA GLY A 11 -3.11 3.96 31.75
C GLY A 11 -2.03 4.04 30.67
N TRP A 12 -0.83 4.50 31.03
CA TRP A 12 0.33 4.51 30.13
C TRP A 12 0.73 3.08 29.68
N GLY A 13 0.70 2.11 30.60
CA GLY A 13 1.00 0.71 30.29
C GLY A 13 0.07 0.12 29.22
N ILE A 14 -1.23 0.40 29.32
CA ILE A 14 -2.24 -0.04 28.34
C ILE A 14 -1.96 0.57 26.96
N ILE A 15 -1.71 1.89 26.92
CA ILE A 15 -1.38 2.59 25.66
C ILE A 15 -0.11 2.00 25.04
N TYR A 16 0.92 1.77 25.84
CA TYR A 16 2.19 1.20 25.37
C TYR A 16 2.01 -0.19 24.74
N GLN A 17 1.20 -1.05 25.35
CA GLN A 17 0.92 -2.39 24.83
C GLN A 17 0.12 -2.32 23.53
N ALA A 18 -0.97 -1.54 23.49
CA ALA A 18 -1.80 -1.37 22.30
C ALA A 18 -0.98 -0.84 21.12
N ARG A 19 -0.19 0.21 21.35
CA ARG A 19 0.72 0.81 20.37
C ARG A 19 1.76 -0.17 19.83
N THR A 20 2.25 -1.10 20.66
CA THR A 20 3.21 -2.12 20.21
C THR A 20 2.57 -3.11 19.24
N VAL A 21 1.33 -3.54 19.49
CA VAL A 21 0.59 -4.43 18.60
C VAL A 21 0.38 -3.77 17.23
N PHE A 22 -0.09 -2.52 17.20
CA PHE A 22 -0.33 -1.82 15.94
C PHE A 22 0.96 -1.51 15.16
N ALA A 23 2.06 -1.18 15.84
CA ALA A 23 3.36 -1.02 15.18
C ALA A 23 3.83 -2.33 14.53
N ILE A 24 3.69 -3.47 15.23
CA ILE A 24 4.03 -4.78 14.67
C ILE A 24 3.13 -5.13 13.48
N LEU A 25 1.82 -4.87 13.57
CA LEU A 25 0.90 -5.10 12.46
C LEU A 25 1.26 -4.26 11.23
N LEU A 26 1.61 -2.99 11.42
CA LEU A 26 2.09 -2.12 10.35
C LEU A 26 3.36 -2.68 9.71
N LEU A 27 4.35 -3.07 10.52
CA LEU A 27 5.60 -3.65 10.04
C LEU A 27 5.36 -4.93 9.25
N VAL A 28 4.54 -5.85 9.76
CA VAL A 28 4.18 -7.10 9.07
C VAL A 28 3.48 -6.82 7.75
N ALA A 29 2.52 -5.88 7.72
CA ALA A 29 1.83 -5.49 6.49
C ALA A 29 2.81 -4.96 5.44
N LEU A 30 3.77 -4.11 5.81
CA LEU A 30 4.78 -3.57 4.89
C LEU A 30 5.73 -4.66 4.37
N VAL A 31 6.13 -5.60 5.23
CA VAL A 31 6.98 -6.73 4.83
C VAL A 31 6.24 -7.65 3.86
N ILE A 32 4.95 -7.92 4.09
CA ILE A 32 4.13 -8.71 3.15
C ILE A 32 4.01 -7.99 1.80
N ASN A 33 3.75 -6.69 1.78
CA ASN A 33 3.70 -5.90 0.54
C ASN A 33 5.01 -6.01 -0.25
N LEU A 34 6.15 -5.89 0.45
CA LEU A 34 7.47 -6.02 -0.16
C LEU A 34 7.69 -7.44 -0.71
N ALA A 35 7.31 -8.48 0.05
CA ALA A 35 7.41 -9.87 -0.38
C ALA A 35 6.55 -10.16 -1.62
N VAL A 36 5.30 -9.68 -1.65
CA VAL A 36 4.40 -9.83 -2.80
C VAL A 36 4.99 -9.13 -4.02
N PHE A 37 5.58 -7.94 -3.88
CA PHE A 37 6.27 -7.27 -5.00
C PHE A 37 7.42 -8.11 -5.56
N PHE A 38 8.30 -8.64 -4.71
CA PHE A 38 9.41 -9.49 -5.13
C PHE A 38 8.92 -10.77 -5.80
N VAL A 39 7.92 -11.43 -5.23
CA VAL A 39 7.32 -12.62 -5.83
C VAL A 39 6.70 -12.28 -7.19
N ALA A 40 5.89 -11.23 -7.29
CA ALA A 40 5.27 -10.82 -8.55
C ALA A 40 6.30 -10.47 -9.64
N LYS A 41 7.43 -9.84 -9.26
CA LYS A 41 8.49 -9.45 -10.19
C LYS A 41 9.32 -10.63 -10.68
N PHE A 42 9.69 -11.56 -9.79
CA PHE A 42 10.71 -12.58 -10.07
C PHE A 42 10.18 -14.01 -10.25
N SER A 43 8.97 -14.33 -9.77
CA SER A 43 8.48 -15.72 -9.79
C SER A 43 7.82 -16.16 -11.09
N GLY A 44 7.44 -15.21 -11.97
CA GLY A 44 6.67 -15.50 -13.18
C GLY A 44 5.26 -16.06 -12.92
N LEU A 45 4.82 -16.19 -11.66
CA LEU A 45 3.53 -16.81 -11.27
C LEU A 45 2.30 -16.08 -11.82
N THR A 46 2.48 -14.84 -12.27
CA THR A 46 1.42 -13.96 -12.79
C THR A 46 1.54 -13.75 -14.31
N GLN A 47 2.38 -14.53 -14.98
CA GLN A 47 2.58 -14.50 -16.44
C GLN A 47 1.93 -15.74 -17.07
N SER A 48 1.31 -15.59 -18.24
CA SER A 48 0.90 -16.71 -19.11
C SER A 48 1.67 -16.55 -20.40
N GLY A 49 2.62 -17.47 -20.65
CA GLY A 49 3.58 -17.35 -21.75
C GLY A 49 4.47 -16.11 -21.64
N ASP A 50 4.78 -15.48 -22.78
CA ASP A 50 5.65 -14.28 -22.89
C ASP A 50 4.96 -12.96 -22.53
N ARG A 51 3.73 -12.97 -21.98
CA ARG A 51 2.97 -11.74 -21.69
C ARG A 51 2.48 -11.70 -20.24
N PRO A 52 2.60 -10.56 -19.53
CA PRO A 52 1.94 -10.39 -18.24
C PRO A 52 0.42 -10.41 -18.45
N ILE A 53 -0.30 -11.21 -17.67
CA ILE A 53 -1.76 -11.29 -17.78
C ILE A 53 -2.36 -10.09 -17.08
N ILE A 54 -2.96 -9.21 -17.86
CA ILE A 54 -4.03 -8.36 -17.36
C ILE A 54 -5.23 -9.30 -17.24
N VAL A 55 -5.69 -9.59 -16.02
CA VAL A 55 -7.09 -10.01 -15.88
C VAL A 55 -7.87 -8.74 -16.21
N GLN A 56 -8.20 -8.52 -17.49
CA GLN A 56 -9.26 -7.61 -17.88
C GLN A 56 -10.57 -8.34 -17.60
N PRO A 57 -11.29 -8.02 -16.52
CA PRO A 57 -12.72 -8.06 -16.63
C PRO A 57 -13.35 -6.69 -16.36
N PHE A 58 -12.55 -5.66 -15.99
CA PHE A 58 -13.12 -4.37 -15.57
C PHE A 58 -12.91 -3.18 -16.50
N LEU A 59 -12.06 -3.27 -17.54
CA LEU A 59 -11.94 -2.21 -18.55
C LEU A 59 -12.90 -2.39 -19.74
N SER A 60 -13.61 -3.53 -19.82
CA SER A 60 -14.60 -3.79 -20.87
C SER A 60 -16.03 -3.46 -20.48
N THR A 61 -16.28 -2.95 -19.27
CA THR A 61 -17.65 -2.65 -18.78
C THR A 61 -17.92 -1.15 -18.57
N LEU A 62 -16.95 -0.26 -18.84
CA LEU A 62 -17.13 1.20 -18.65
C LEU A 62 -16.78 2.06 -19.89
N ALA A 63 -16.70 1.48 -21.08
CA ALA A 63 -16.77 2.22 -22.34
C ALA A 63 -17.72 1.47 -23.29
N PRO A 64 -18.87 2.07 -23.69
CA PRO A 64 -18.88 3.37 -24.35
C PRO A 64 -19.94 4.32 -23.77
N CYS A 65 -19.53 5.30 -22.97
CA CYS A 65 -20.33 6.51 -22.72
C CYS A 65 -19.48 7.76 -22.96
N ALA A 66 -19.03 7.91 -24.19
CA ALA A 66 -18.72 9.19 -24.83
C ALA A 66 -19.22 8.99 -26.28
N LEU A 67 -20.22 9.69 -26.80
CA LEU A 67 -20.54 11.10 -26.69
C LEU A 67 -22.06 11.31 -26.75
N HIS A 68 -22.57 12.20 -25.89
CA HIS A 68 -23.71 13.02 -26.25
C HIS A 68 -23.28 13.97 -27.38
N GLU A 69 -23.83 13.78 -28.57
CA GLU A 69 -24.03 14.87 -29.53
C GLU A 69 -25.45 14.74 -30.08
N GLU A 70 -26.27 15.75 -29.78
CA GLU A 70 -27.70 15.88 -30.11
C GLU A 70 -27.89 16.24 -31.61
N PRO A 71 -29.04 15.92 -32.26
CA PRO A 71 -29.07 15.49 -33.65
C PRO A 71 -29.35 16.61 -34.65
N ALA A 72 -28.89 16.44 -35.89
CA ALA A 72 -29.55 17.07 -37.03
C ALA A 72 -29.30 16.35 -38.37
N LYS A 73 -30.41 15.90 -38.94
CA LYS A 73 -30.76 15.80 -40.37
C LYS A 73 -30.23 14.63 -41.22
N ALA A 74 -31.20 13.76 -41.51
CA ALA A 74 -31.26 12.80 -42.60
C ALA A 74 -31.00 13.42 -43.98
N THR A 75 -30.31 12.67 -44.85
CA THR A 75 -30.73 12.42 -46.24
C THR A 75 -30.07 11.12 -46.73
N SER A 76 -30.94 10.17 -47.10
CA SER A 76 -30.67 8.90 -47.77
C SER A 76 -30.30 9.14 -49.24
N THR A 77 -29.32 8.42 -49.79
CA THR A 77 -29.40 7.90 -51.17
C THR A 77 -28.58 6.61 -51.29
N ALA A 78 -29.23 5.60 -51.84
CA ALA A 78 -28.81 4.22 -52.01
C ALA A 78 -27.69 4.02 -53.05
N THR A 79 -26.98 2.88 -52.98
CA THR A 79 -26.94 1.82 -54.03
C THR A 79 -25.92 0.73 -53.64
N ALA A 80 -26.38 -0.51 -53.50
CA ALA A 80 -25.54 -1.72 -53.55
C ALA A 80 -25.38 -2.16 -55.03
N PRO A 81 -24.31 -2.88 -55.41
CA PRO A 81 -24.44 -4.34 -55.37
C PRO A 81 -23.19 -5.12 -54.94
N THR A 82 -23.48 -6.35 -54.54
CA THR A 82 -22.68 -7.46 -54.00
C THR A 82 -21.37 -7.75 -54.74
N THR A 83 -20.28 -7.96 -53.99
CA THR A 83 -19.17 -8.84 -54.40
C THR A 83 -18.74 -9.67 -53.19
N GLN A 84 -19.02 -10.97 -53.28
CA GLN A 84 -18.65 -12.01 -52.35
C GLN A 84 -17.22 -12.44 -52.70
N SER A 85 -16.22 -12.14 -51.84
CA SER A 85 -14.89 -12.74 -51.95
C SER A 85 -14.10 -12.63 -50.64
N ALA A 86 -13.83 -13.80 -50.05
CA ALA A 86 -12.75 -14.14 -49.12
C ALA A 86 -12.55 -13.26 -47.86
N ALA A 87 -13.32 -13.54 -46.81
CA ALA A 87 -12.83 -13.36 -45.45
C ALA A 87 -11.59 -14.26 -45.26
N PRO A 88 -10.47 -13.77 -44.68
CA PRO A 88 -9.36 -14.63 -44.29
C PRO A 88 -9.88 -15.65 -43.29
N ALA A 89 -9.63 -16.93 -43.58
CA ALA A 89 -9.97 -18.05 -42.72
C ALA A 89 -9.47 -17.79 -41.30
N VAL A 90 -10.41 -17.52 -40.40
CA VAL A 90 -10.20 -17.73 -38.97
C VAL A 90 -9.87 -19.21 -38.83
N PRO A 91 -8.70 -19.61 -38.31
CA PRO A 91 -8.48 -21.00 -37.99
C PRO A 91 -9.50 -21.40 -36.93
N ASP A 92 -10.45 -22.24 -37.33
CA ASP A 92 -11.34 -23.00 -36.47
C ASP A 92 -10.50 -23.92 -35.56
N THR A 93 -10.00 -23.36 -34.46
CA THR A 93 -9.59 -24.11 -33.28
C THR A 93 -10.18 -23.46 -32.03
N VAL A 94 -11.49 -23.23 -32.02
CA VAL A 94 -12.26 -23.18 -30.78
C VAL A 94 -12.87 -24.56 -30.58
N ARG A 95 -12.00 -25.52 -30.23
CA ARG A 95 -12.40 -26.85 -29.78
C ARG A 95 -12.46 -26.79 -28.26
N THR A 96 -13.68 -26.84 -27.71
CA THR A 96 -13.99 -27.20 -26.31
C THR A 96 -13.17 -26.51 -25.22
N GLY A 97 -13.74 -25.47 -24.58
CA GLY A 97 -13.87 -25.37 -23.12
C GLY A 97 -12.65 -25.49 -22.19
N GLU A 98 -11.41 -25.56 -22.67
CA GLU A 98 -10.22 -25.55 -21.84
C GLU A 98 -9.61 -24.14 -21.87
N VAL A 99 -9.91 -23.36 -20.82
CA VAL A 99 -9.03 -22.26 -20.44
C VAL A 99 -7.63 -22.86 -20.30
N PRO A 100 -6.59 -22.35 -20.99
CA PRO A 100 -5.25 -22.91 -20.87
C PRO A 100 -4.87 -22.92 -19.38
N ALA A 101 -4.43 -24.06 -18.87
CA ALA A 101 -4.18 -24.27 -17.43
C ALA A 101 -3.24 -23.20 -16.83
N ASP A 102 -2.36 -22.63 -17.66
CA ASP A 102 -1.47 -21.53 -17.30
C ASP A 102 -2.21 -20.20 -17.07
N LEU A 103 -3.27 -19.93 -17.83
CA LEU A 103 -4.12 -18.74 -17.63
C LEU A 103 -4.96 -18.88 -16.36
N ASP A 104 -5.57 -20.05 -16.12
CA ASP A 104 -6.33 -20.30 -14.88
C ASP A 104 -5.45 -20.18 -13.63
N ARG A 105 -4.25 -20.78 -13.67
CA ARG A 105 -3.24 -20.67 -12.60
C ARG A 105 -2.90 -19.22 -12.29
N ALA A 106 -2.64 -18.42 -13.32
CA ALA A 106 -2.17 -17.06 -13.11
C ALA A 106 -3.30 -16.08 -12.76
N VAL A 107 -4.54 -16.30 -13.23
CA VAL A 107 -5.74 -15.59 -12.73
C VAL A 107 -5.97 -15.89 -11.24
N LYS A 108 -5.77 -17.14 -10.81
CA LYS A 108 -5.87 -17.52 -9.41
C LYS A 108 -4.82 -16.81 -8.55
N TRP A 109 -3.56 -16.80 -8.97
CA TRP A 109 -2.49 -16.09 -8.26
C TRP A 109 -2.70 -14.56 -8.25
N TYR A 110 -3.21 -13.99 -9.35
CA TYR A 110 -3.61 -12.59 -9.41
C TYR A 110 -4.65 -12.26 -8.32
N SER A 111 -5.72 -13.05 -8.24
CA SER A 111 -6.77 -12.84 -7.23
C SER A 111 -6.23 -12.97 -5.81
N VAL A 112 -5.38 -13.96 -5.55
CA VAL A 112 -4.74 -14.13 -4.24
C VAL A 112 -3.87 -12.92 -3.87
N PHE A 113 -2.99 -12.48 -4.77
CA PHE A 113 -2.11 -11.34 -4.49
C PHE A 113 -2.88 -10.02 -4.36
N SER A 114 -3.91 -9.79 -5.18
CA SER A 114 -4.78 -8.60 -5.06
C SER A 114 -5.43 -8.56 -3.69
N ASN A 115 -6.06 -9.65 -3.25
CA ASN A 115 -6.74 -9.71 -1.95
C ASN A 115 -5.76 -9.53 -0.78
N ILE A 116 -4.55 -10.12 -0.86
CA ILE A 116 -3.53 -9.93 0.17
C ILE A 116 -3.07 -8.48 0.25
N MET A 117 -2.76 -7.86 -0.89
CA MET A 117 -2.32 -6.46 -0.94
C MET A 117 -3.40 -5.52 -0.41
N ASP A 118 -4.65 -5.67 -0.84
CA ASP A 118 -5.77 -4.86 -0.37
C ASP A 118 -6.00 -5.04 1.15
N LEU A 119 -5.93 -6.28 1.66
CA LEU A 119 -6.05 -6.55 3.09
C LEU A 119 -4.91 -5.92 3.89
N THR A 120 -3.67 -6.07 3.43
CA THR A 120 -2.52 -5.44 4.11
C THR A 120 -2.60 -3.93 4.08
N ALA A 121 -3.21 -3.34 3.03
CA ALA A 121 -3.41 -1.91 2.96
C ALA A 121 -4.40 -1.40 4.01
N ILE A 122 -5.52 -2.10 4.17
CA ILE A 122 -6.49 -1.79 5.23
C ILE A 122 -5.81 -1.93 6.61
N ILE A 123 -5.07 -3.01 6.85
CA ILE A 123 -4.37 -3.23 8.11
C ILE A 123 -3.37 -2.10 8.39
N ALA A 124 -2.59 -1.68 7.39
CA ALA A 124 -1.61 -0.62 7.55
C ALA A 124 -2.29 0.74 7.85
N LEU A 125 -3.37 1.10 7.15
CA LEU A 125 -4.14 2.32 7.43
C LEU A 125 -4.75 2.33 8.83
N VAL A 126 -5.40 1.23 9.23
CA VAL A 126 -5.99 1.10 10.56
C VAL A 126 -4.88 1.20 11.62
N SER A 127 -3.77 0.49 11.42
CA SER A 127 -2.64 0.48 12.36
C SER A 127 -2.07 1.88 12.58
N ILE A 128 -1.84 2.65 11.50
CA ILE A 128 -1.27 4.00 11.66
C ILE A 128 -2.25 4.97 12.33
N ILE A 129 -3.55 4.90 12.02
CA ILE A 129 -4.57 5.73 12.68
C ILE A 129 -4.58 5.45 14.19
N PHE A 130 -4.55 4.17 14.57
CA PHE A 130 -4.48 3.78 15.98
C PHE A 130 -3.15 4.19 16.64
N MET A 131 -2.03 4.13 15.93
CA MET A 131 -0.74 4.61 16.44
C MET A 131 -0.73 6.12 16.70
N VAL A 132 -1.33 6.92 15.81
CA VAL A 132 -1.51 8.36 16.02
C VAL A 132 -2.39 8.62 17.24
N PHE A 133 -3.51 7.89 17.36
CA PHE A 133 -4.38 7.99 18.51
C PHE A 133 -3.63 7.66 19.81
N CYS A 134 -2.85 6.57 19.83
CA CYS A 134 -2.02 6.20 20.98
C CYS A 134 -0.97 7.27 21.31
N ALA A 135 -0.36 7.91 20.31
CA ALA A 135 0.58 9.02 20.50
C ALA A 135 -0.09 10.23 21.14
N LEU A 136 -1.28 10.60 20.67
CA LEU A 136 -2.07 11.72 21.23
C LEU A 136 -2.55 11.41 22.65
N SER A 137 -3.15 10.25 22.89
CA SER A 137 -3.58 9.83 24.23
C SER A 137 -2.40 9.74 25.19
N GLY A 138 -1.26 9.22 24.74
CA GLY A 138 -0.03 9.17 25.51
C GLY A 138 0.49 10.55 25.89
N MET A 139 0.45 11.51 24.96
CA MET A 139 0.84 12.90 25.21
C MET A 139 -0.06 13.55 26.27
N MET A 140 -1.38 13.37 26.15
CA MET A 140 -2.35 13.91 27.12
C MET A 140 -2.14 13.30 28.51
N MET A 141 -1.86 12.00 28.61
CA MET A 141 -1.56 11.35 29.88
C MET A 141 -0.27 11.86 30.52
N ILE A 142 0.80 12.05 29.74
CA ILE A 142 2.05 12.61 30.26
C ILE A 142 1.85 14.02 30.79
N ILE A 143 1.15 14.88 30.04
CA ILE A 143 0.91 16.28 30.45
C ILE A 143 0.05 16.32 31.70
N ALA A 144 -1.06 15.59 31.74
CA ALA A 144 -1.96 15.56 32.90
C ALA A 144 -1.28 14.98 34.15
N GLY A 145 -0.49 13.91 33.98
CA GLY A 145 0.26 13.28 35.06
C GLY A 145 1.55 14.01 35.44
N HIS A 146 1.90 15.11 34.78
CA HIS A 146 3.17 15.83 34.95
C HIS A 146 4.40 14.90 34.87
N MET A 147 4.35 13.91 33.98
CA MET A 147 5.38 12.88 33.87
C MET A 147 6.55 13.34 32.97
N ALA A 148 7.74 12.80 33.22
CA ALA A 148 8.89 12.99 32.32
C ALA A 148 8.68 12.23 30.99
N GLY A 149 9.24 12.74 29.89
CA GLY A 149 9.20 12.07 28.58
C GLY A 149 8.27 12.69 27.52
N ALA A 150 7.64 13.83 27.81
CA ALA A 150 6.76 14.53 26.87
C ALA A 150 7.42 14.76 25.50
N GLY A 151 8.67 15.23 25.47
CA GLY A 151 9.39 15.50 24.22
C GLY A 151 9.57 14.28 23.32
N PHE A 152 9.76 13.08 23.88
CA PHE A 152 9.89 11.86 23.10
C PHE A 152 8.55 11.42 22.50
N ILE A 153 7.44 11.57 23.23
CA ILE A 153 6.11 11.29 22.68
C ILE A 153 5.74 12.30 21.59
N THR A 154 6.00 13.59 21.80
CA THR A 154 5.74 14.60 20.79
C THR A 154 6.54 14.30 19.52
N SER A 155 7.81 13.89 19.64
CA SER A 155 8.58 13.42 18.48
C SER A 155 7.94 12.20 17.83
N ALA A 156 7.49 11.20 18.60
CA ALA A 156 6.81 10.03 18.06
C ALA A 156 5.52 10.40 17.31
N PHE A 157 4.73 11.35 17.82
CA PHE A 157 3.56 11.87 17.13
C PHE A 157 3.91 12.42 15.74
N PHE A 158 4.94 13.28 15.63
CA PHE A 158 5.36 13.79 14.33
C PHE A 158 5.86 12.70 13.38
N TRP A 159 6.55 11.68 13.88
CA TRP A 159 6.92 10.52 13.07
C TRP A 159 5.71 9.75 12.57
N SER A 160 4.68 9.55 13.40
CA SER A 160 3.43 8.91 12.97
C SER A 160 2.66 9.73 11.92
N VAL A 161 2.70 11.06 12.00
CA VAL A 161 2.16 11.93 10.94
C VAL A 161 2.98 11.77 9.64
N GLY A 162 4.30 11.65 9.75
CA GLY A 162 5.17 11.35 8.60
C GLY A 162 4.83 10.02 7.93
N ILE A 163 4.51 8.99 8.70
CA ILE A 163 4.02 7.70 8.17
C ILE A 163 2.70 7.91 7.44
N ILE A 164 1.71 8.58 8.04
CA ILE A 164 0.43 8.88 7.36
C ILE A 164 0.68 9.59 6.03
N ALA A 165 1.53 10.61 6.03
CA ALA A 165 1.88 11.33 4.82
C ALA A 165 2.46 10.36 3.78
N LEU A 166 3.34 9.43 4.13
CA LEU A 166 3.87 8.47 3.14
C LEU A 166 2.87 7.40 2.68
N LEU A 167 1.89 7.03 3.50
CA LEU A 167 0.89 6.01 3.18
C LEU A 167 -0.29 6.55 2.36
N LEU A 168 -0.51 7.87 2.36
CA LEU A 168 -1.62 8.48 1.65
C LEU A 168 -1.43 8.36 0.12
N PRO A 169 -2.49 8.03 -0.64
CA PRO A 169 -2.43 7.94 -2.10
C PRO A 169 -2.42 9.34 -2.73
N TRP A 170 -1.28 10.04 -2.66
CA TRP A 170 -1.14 11.40 -3.20
C TRP A 170 -1.43 11.49 -4.69
N SER A 171 -1.27 10.41 -5.45
CA SER A 171 -1.65 10.34 -6.87
C SER A 171 -3.12 10.67 -7.12
N ASN A 172 -4.01 10.34 -6.18
CA ASN A 172 -5.44 10.64 -6.30
C ASN A 172 -5.73 12.14 -6.08
N PHE A 173 -4.86 12.82 -5.33
CA PHE A 173 -5.00 14.24 -5.01
C PHE A 173 -4.21 15.14 -5.97
N LEU A 174 -3.10 14.64 -6.52
CA LEU A 174 -2.15 15.38 -7.34
C LEU A 174 -1.82 14.60 -8.62
N PRO A 175 -2.72 14.60 -9.62
CA PRO A 175 -2.64 13.73 -10.79
C PRO A 175 -1.44 13.96 -11.73
N HIS A 176 -0.69 15.06 -11.57
CA HIS A 176 0.43 15.44 -12.45
C HIS A 176 1.81 15.33 -11.79
N ALA A 177 1.88 14.82 -10.55
CA ALA A 177 3.11 14.78 -9.80
C ALA A 177 3.72 13.36 -9.81
N ALA A 178 4.53 13.10 -10.83
CA ALA A 178 5.12 11.79 -11.14
C ALA A 178 6.02 11.20 -10.03
N CYS A 179 6.46 12.02 -9.06
CA CYS A 179 7.41 11.62 -8.02
C CYS A 179 6.83 11.66 -6.59
N LEU A 180 5.51 11.72 -6.43
CA LEU A 180 4.93 11.68 -5.09
C LEU A 180 4.98 10.27 -4.51
N PRO A 181 5.07 10.14 -3.17
CA PRO A 181 4.78 8.88 -2.52
C PRO A 181 3.38 8.47 -2.94
N ILE A 182 3.28 7.42 -3.74
CA ILE A 182 1.98 6.84 -4.02
C ILE A 182 1.74 5.93 -2.83
N GLY A 183 0.60 6.14 -2.19
CA GLY A 183 0.15 5.43 -1.01
C GLY A 183 0.14 3.92 -1.20
N ILE A 184 -0.49 3.22 -0.25
CA ILE A 184 -0.31 1.77 -0.14
C ILE A 184 -0.53 1.08 -1.50
N PRO A 185 0.49 0.40 -2.04
CA PRO A 185 0.45 -0.08 -3.40
C PRO A 185 -0.68 -1.11 -3.58
N ASN A 186 -1.47 -0.97 -4.65
CA ASN A 186 -2.37 -2.04 -5.07
C ASN A 186 -1.62 -3.00 -6.02
N PHE A 187 -1.98 -4.28 -5.99
CA PHE A 187 -1.50 -5.25 -6.97
C PHE A 187 -1.80 -4.85 -8.43
N VAL A 188 -2.95 -4.20 -8.67
CA VAL A 188 -3.31 -3.64 -9.99
C VAL A 188 -2.26 -2.65 -10.47
N ASP A 189 -1.80 -1.76 -9.58
CA ASP A 189 -0.80 -0.74 -9.90
C ASP A 189 0.58 -1.35 -10.19
N ILE A 190 0.94 -2.42 -9.46
CA ILE A 190 2.17 -3.19 -9.73
C ILE A 190 2.10 -3.73 -11.15
N GLN A 191 1.00 -4.36 -11.54
CA GLN A 191 0.88 -4.94 -12.87
C GLN A 191 0.86 -3.88 -13.97
N ALA A 192 0.12 -2.79 -13.80
CA ALA A 192 0.10 -1.68 -14.74
C ALA A 192 1.51 -1.07 -14.94
N SER A 193 2.26 -0.87 -13.86
CA SER A 193 3.63 -0.33 -13.92
C SER A 193 4.62 -1.30 -14.57
N LEU A 194 4.46 -2.61 -14.34
CA LEU A 194 5.27 -3.65 -14.97
C LEU A 194 5.00 -3.76 -16.47
N LEU A 195 3.75 -3.58 -16.90
CA LEU A 195 3.33 -3.63 -18.29
C LEU A 195 3.74 -2.40 -19.08
N GLN A 196 3.65 -1.21 -18.49
CA GLN A 196 4.09 0.03 -19.12
C GLN A 196 5.60 0.02 -19.42
N THR A 197 6.39 -0.66 -18.57
CA THR A 197 7.82 -0.91 -18.83
C THR A 197 8.04 -1.86 -20.02
N CYS A 198 7.04 -2.65 -20.43
CA CYS A 198 7.12 -3.66 -21.49
C CYS A 198 6.42 -3.26 -22.80
N SER A 199 5.50 -2.29 -22.80
CA SER A 199 4.67 -1.94 -23.96
C SER A 199 5.28 -0.90 -24.90
N ASP A 200 6.33 -0.20 -24.48
CA ASP A 200 7.08 0.69 -25.38
C ASP A 200 7.95 -0.16 -26.31
N THR A 201 7.32 -0.47 -27.44
CA THR A 201 7.78 -1.11 -28.66
C THR A 201 9.30 -1.06 -28.89
N ALA A 202 9.90 -2.24 -29.07
CA ALA A 202 11.30 -2.52 -29.43
C ALA A 202 12.28 -2.59 -28.24
N CYS A 203 12.70 -3.82 -27.96
CA CYS A 203 13.69 -4.27 -26.99
C CYS A 203 15.11 -3.67 -27.21
N LYS A 204 15.27 -2.35 -27.12
CA LYS A 204 16.59 -1.70 -27.22
C LYS A 204 16.84 -0.52 -26.30
N THR A 205 15.82 0.09 -25.71
CA THR A 205 16.01 1.10 -24.65
C THR A 205 14.92 0.93 -23.62
N GLN A 206 15.22 0.21 -22.53
CA GLN A 206 14.41 0.31 -21.31
C GLN A 206 14.36 1.79 -20.93
N ASP A 207 13.16 2.35 -20.84
CA ASP A 207 12.99 3.68 -20.25
C ASP A 207 13.44 3.60 -18.79
N LEU A 208 14.66 4.08 -18.54
CA LEU A 208 15.32 4.01 -17.24
C LEU A 208 14.48 4.71 -16.17
N ALA A 209 13.73 5.75 -16.56
CA ALA A 209 12.84 6.50 -15.68
C ALA A 209 11.70 5.63 -15.13
N GLY A 210 11.03 4.85 -15.98
CA GLY A 210 9.96 3.93 -15.55
C GLY A 210 10.46 2.83 -14.62
N VAL A 211 11.65 2.28 -14.87
CA VAL A 211 12.28 1.28 -13.99
C VAL A 211 12.62 1.89 -12.64
N ILE A 212 13.22 3.08 -12.63
CA ILE A 212 13.56 3.79 -11.38
C ILE A 212 12.29 4.09 -10.58
N GLN A 213 11.24 4.58 -11.24
CA GLN A 213 9.97 4.90 -10.58
C GLN A 213 9.31 3.67 -9.96
N LEU A 214 9.38 2.51 -10.62
CA LEU A 214 8.91 1.23 -10.09
C LEU A 214 9.62 0.87 -8.77
N TRP A 215 10.95 0.89 -8.77
CA TRP A 215 11.74 0.55 -7.57
C TRP A 215 11.54 1.56 -6.43
N ILE A 216 11.46 2.85 -6.75
CA ILE A 216 11.18 3.88 -5.75
C ILE A 216 9.81 3.63 -5.10
N ARG A 217 8.79 3.37 -5.93
CA ARG A 217 7.40 3.20 -5.48
C ARG A 217 7.21 1.98 -4.59
N PHE A 218 7.71 0.82 -5.01
CA PHE A 218 7.37 -0.46 -4.38
C PHE A 218 8.44 -1.00 -3.44
N VAL A 219 9.64 -0.41 -3.41
CA VAL A 219 10.74 -0.84 -2.53
C VAL A 219 11.21 0.29 -1.64
N VAL A 220 11.58 1.43 -2.21
CA VAL A 220 12.19 2.53 -1.42
C VAL A 220 11.19 3.12 -0.43
N PHE A 221 9.96 3.45 -0.85
CA PHE A 221 8.96 4.01 0.08
C PHE A 221 8.59 3.07 1.23
N PRO A 222 8.25 1.78 1.00
CA PRO A 222 8.00 0.85 2.11
C PRO A 222 9.19 0.73 3.07
N ILE A 223 10.43 0.73 2.56
CA ILE A 223 11.63 0.73 3.41
C ILE A 223 11.70 2.00 4.27
N ILE A 224 11.47 3.18 3.68
CA ILE A 224 11.45 4.45 4.42
C ILE A 224 10.37 4.40 5.52
N VAL A 225 9.18 3.89 5.20
CA VAL A 225 8.10 3.76 6.19
C VAL A 225 8.52 2.82 7.33
N ILE A 226 9.13 1.67 7.03
CA ILE A 226 9.66 0.75 8.07
C ILE A 226 10.68 1.46 8.95
N LEU A 227 11.61 2.23 8.38
CA LEU A 227 12.60 2.97 9.15
C LEU A 227 11.94 4.02 10.06
N ILE A 228 10.90 4.70 9.58
CA ILE A 228 10.16 5.67 10.39
C ILE A 228 9.35 4.98 11.49
N ASP A 229 8.75 3.82 11.22
CA ASP A 229 8.07 3.01 12.24
C ASP A 229 9.04 2.55 13.33
N LEU A 230 10.25 2.11 12.97
CA LEU A 230 11.31 1.81 13.94
C LEU A 230 11.72 3.05 14.75
N MET A 231 11.78 4.23 14.14
CA MET A 231 12.01 5.49 14.86
C MET A 231 10.87 5.82 15.81
N TYR A 232 9.61 5.67 15.39
CA TYR A 232 8.45 5.80 16.25
C TYR A 232 8.54 4.86 17.45
N ILE A 233 8.88 3.57 17.21
CA ILE A 233 9.06 2.57 18.25
C ILE A 233 10.13 2.99 19.25
N LYS A 234 11.31 3.39 18.76
CA LYS A 234 12.42 3.83 19.59
C LYS A 234 12.04 5.03 20.45
N ARG A 235 11.38 6.04 19.88
CA ARG A 235 10.97 7.26 20.60
C ARG A 235 9.95 6.95 21.70
N PHE A 236 8.97 6.10 21.42
CA PHE A 236 8.02 5.65 22.43
C PHE A 236 8.68 4.86 23.56
N ASN A 237 9.65 4.00 23.24
CA ASN A 237 10.38 3.23 24.25
C ASN A 237 11.26 4.14 25.12
N GLN A 238 11.84 5.19 24.55
CA GLN A 238 12.56 6.23 25.31
C GLN A 238 11.62 6.96 26.28
N ALA A 239 10.41 7.32 25.85
CA ALA A 239 9.41 7.91 26.74
C ALA A 239 9.03 6.97 27.89
N ALA A 240 8.78 5.69 27.59
CA ALA A 240 8.43 4.68 28.58
C ALA A 240 9.56 4.44 29.60
N ALA A 241 10.82 4.45 29.16
CA ALA A 241 11.97 4.33 30.05
C ALA A 241 12.07 5.50 31.04
N GLN A 242 11.83 6.74 30.57
CA GLN A 242 11.81 7.92 31.43
C GLN A 242 10.67 7.88 32.46
N ILE A 243 9.47 7.51 32.03
CA ILE A 243 8.33 7.34 32.95
C ILE A 243 8.64 6.28 34.01
N ARG A 244 9.21 5.13 33.61
CA ARG A 244 9.57 4.07 34.56
C ARG A 244 10.62 4.56 35.56
N SER A 245 11.66 5.26 35.11
CA SER A 245 12.70 5.79 36.01
C SER A 245 12.15 6.83 37.01
N ALA A 246 11.12 7.59 36.63
CA ALA A 246 10.49 8.59 37.48
C ALA A 246 9.45 8.01 38.44
N THR A 247 8.96 6.79 38.19
CA THR A 247 7.91 6.13 38.98
C THR A 247 8.42 5.04 39.93
N LEU A 248 9.67 4.58 39.76
CA LEU A 248 10.28 3.57 40.64
C LEU A 248 10.55 4.13 42.06
N PRO A 249 10.23 3.36 43.13
CA PRO A 249 10.56 3.77 44.50
C PRO A 249 12.09 3.76 44.74
N PRO A 250 12.60 4.63 45.65
CA PRO A 250 14.04 4.77 45.92
C PRO A 250 14.76 3.48 46.34
N SER A 251 14.03 2.51 46.87
CA SER A 251 14.56 1.21 47.33
C SER A 251 14.99 0.29 46.19
N GLU A 252 14.37 0.39 45.01
CA GLU A 252 14.76 -0.42 43.84
C GLU A 252 15.81 0.30 42.97
N ALA A 253 15.84 1.63 42.99
CA ALA A 253 16.83 2.43 42.26
C ALA A 253 18.28 2.22 42.76
N ARG A 254 18.46 1.84 44.04
CA ARG A 254 19.79 1.53 44.62
C ARG A 254 20.29 0.10 44.39
N SER A 255 19.43 -0.83 43.97
CA SER A 255 19.81 -2.24 43.78
C SER A 255 20.29 -2.55 42.36
N GLY A 256 20.22 -1.59 41.44
CA GLY A 256 20.59 -1.75 40.02
C GLY A 256 21.80 -0.92 39.57
N MET A 257 22.54 -0.32 40.51
CA MET A 257 23.86 0.27 40.28
C MET A 257 24.95 -0.66 40.80
#